data_AF-A0AB37AUP4-F1
#
_entry.id   AF-A0AB37AUP4-F1
#
_cell.length_a   1.000
_cell.length_b   1.000
_cell.length_c   1.000
_cell.angle_alpha   90.00
_cell.angle_beta   90.00
_cell.angle_gamma   90.00
#
_symmetry.space_group_name_H-M   'P 1'
#
loop_
_entity.id
_entity.type
_entity.pdbx_description
1 polymer ?
#
loop_
_entity_poly.entity_id
_entity_poly.type
_entity_poly.pdbx_seq_one_letter_code
_entity_poly.pdbx_strand_id
1 'polypeptide(L)' 'MEATPIMDHTTTDQRPFDPGCKYVRVTGTNPRGFVEFELSIGGAPELFVELTLPPAAFDAFCREQRVTRLNDEANP' A
#
# COMPACT_ATOMS: atom_id res chain seq x y z
N MET A 1 13.19 11.10 42.54
CA MET A 1 13.08 11.50 41.13
C MET A 1 13.04 10.23 40.33
N GLU A 2 11.84 9.70 40.12
CA GLU A 2 11.65 8.43 39.41
C GLU A 2 11.73 8.75 37.90
N ALA A 3 12.73 8.17 37.25
CA ALA A 3 12.86 8.25 35.80
C ALA A 3 11.65 7.52 35.20
N THR A 4 10.82 8.25 34.49
CA THR A 4 9.75 7.71 33.65
C THR A 4 10.34 6.64 32.72
N PRO A 5 9.81 5.41 32.70
CA PRO A 5 10.19 4.45 31.68
C PRO A 5 9.74 5.01 30.32
N ILE A 6 10.74 5.31 29.50
CA ILE A 6 10.66 5.61 28.07
C ILE A 6 9.67 4.67 27.38
N MET A 7 8.69 5.24 26.67
CA MET A 7 7.72 4.51 25.85
C MET A 7 8.46 3.55 24.91
N ASP A 8 8.24 2.26 25.13
CA ASP A 8 8.71 1.18 24.26
C ASP A 8 7.90 1.25 22.96
N HIS A 9 8.46 1.91 21.94
CA HIS A 9 7.89 1.94 20.59
C HIS A 9 8.31 0.72 19.76
N THR A 10 8.61 -0.42 20.39
CA THR A 10 9.19 -1.57 19.71
C THR A 10 8.34 -2.82 19.90
N THR A 11 7.08 -2.73 19.51
CA THR A 11 6.32 -3.91 19.08
C THR A 11 5.49 -3.58 17.85
N THR A 12 6.13 -3.03 16.82
CA THR A 12 5.57 -3.09 15.47
C THR A 12 6.37 -4.13 14.73
N ASP A 13 5.70 -5.19 14.28
CA ASP A 13 6.17 -6.21 13.33
C ASP A 13 7.25 -5.63 12.39
N GLN A 14 8.53 -5.77 12.75
CA GLN A 14 9.65 -5.27 11.97
C GLN A 14 9.87 -6.21 10.79
N ARG A 15 8.88 -6.35 9.90
CA ARG A 15 9.18 -6.81 8.55
C ARG A 15 10.15 -5.79 7.95
N PRO A 16 11.32 -6.22 7.48
CA PRO A 16 12.25 -5.32 6.83
C PRO A 16 11.51 -4.60 5.70
N PHE A 17 11.57 -3.27 5.71
CA PHE A 17 11.02 -2.46 4.63
C PHE A 17 11.71 -2.86 3.34
N ASP A 18 11.01 -3.63 2.50
CA ASP A 18 11.52 -4.06 1.21
C ASP A 18 10.93 -3.18 0.10
N PRO A 19 11.71 -2.25 -0.49
CA PRO A 19 11.20 -1.37 -1.53
C PRO A 19 10.79 -2.12 -2.82
N GLY A 20 11.14 -3.41 -2.96
CA GLY A 20 10.66 -4.30 -4.02
C GLY A 20 9.24 -4.81 -3.77
N CYS A 21 8.80 -4.90 -2.51
CA CYS A 21 7.44 -5.26 -2.14
C CYS A 21 6.49 -4.08 -2.34
N LYS A 22 5.84 -4.04 -3.51
CA LYS A 22 4.82 -3.05 -3.86
C LYS A 22 3.45 -3.71 -3.92
N TYR A 23 2.49 -3.09 -3.26
CA TYR A 23 1.11 -3.57 -3.21
C TYR A 23 0.18 -2.53 -3.80
N VAL A 24 -0.80 -2.98 -4.56
CA VAL A 24 -1.82 -2.10 -5.13
C VAL A 24 -3.19 -2.56 -4.67
N ARG A 25 -3.97 -1.64 -4.11
CA ARG A 25 -5.36 -1.84 -3.74
C ARG A 25 -6.23 -0.90 -4.55
N VAL A 26 -7.17 -1.43 -5.30
CA VAL A 26 -8.11 -0.62 -6.08
C VAL A 26 -9.20 -0.12 -5.14
N THR A 27 -9.34 1.20 -5.01
CA THR A 27 -10.36 1.83 -4.18
C THR A 27 -11.65 2.07 -4.96
N GLY A 28 -11.56 2.23 -6.28
CA GLY A 28 -12.73 2.40 -7.12
C GLY A 28 -12.43 2.82 -8.55
N THR A 29 -13.45 3.34 -9.21
CA THR A 29 -13.33 3.96 -10.52
C THR A 29 -14.14 5.25 -10.51
N ASN A 30 -13.51 6.34 -10.92
CA ASN A 30 -14.11 7.65 -10.90
C ASN A 30 -15.18 7.80 -12.01
N PRO A 31 -16.04 8.82 -11.99
CA PRO A 31 -17.10 9.01 -13.00
C PRO A 31 -16.55 9.32 -14.41
N ARG A 32 -15.25 9.59 -14.55
CA ARG A 32 -14.57 9.77 -15.83
C ARG A 32 -14.00 8.45 -16.39
N GLY A 33 -14.13 7.33 -15.68
CA GLY A 33 -13.63 6.02 -16.10
C GLY A 33 -12.16 5.76 -15.78
N PHE A 34 -11.57 6.50 -14.85
CA PHE A 34 -10.21 6.26 -14.36
C PHE A 34 -10.25 5.38 -13.11
N VAL A 35 -9.30 4.45 -13.02
CA VAL A 35 -9.11 3.56 -11.88
C VAL A 35 -8.41 4.34 -10.78
N GLU A 36 -9.03 4.35 -9.60
CA GLU A 36 -8.48 4.91 -8.36
C GLU A 36 -7.91 3.77 -7.53
N PHE A 37 -6.67 3.92 -7.09
CA PHE A 37 -5.97 2.88 -6.36
C PHE A 37 -4.90 3.46 -5.42
N GLU A 38 -4.63 2.71 -4.37
CA GLU A 38 -3.59 2.98 -3.38
C GLU A 38 -2.38 2.09 -3.68
N LEU A 39 -1.19 2.68 -3.71
CA LEU A 39 0.08 1.96 -3.81
C LEU A 39 0.81 2.01 -2.47
N SER A 40 1.02 0.86 -1.84
CA SER A 40 1.87 0.73 -0.64
C SER A 40 3.23 0.12 -1.00
N ILE A 41 4.30 0.59 -0.36
CA ILE A 41 5.67 0.12 -0.59
C ILE A 41 6.25 -0.43 0.72
N GLY A 42 7.02 -1.51 0.66
CA GLY A 42 7.72 -2.05 1.83
C GLY A 42 6.88 -2.88 2.76
N GLY A 43 5.69 -3.31 2.33
CA GLY A 43 4.76 -4.08 3.17
C GLY A 43 4.21 -3.29 4.37
N ALA A 44 4.47 -1.98 4.45
CA ALA A 44 3.92 -1.08 5.45
C ALA A 44 2.57 -0.54 4.95
N PRO A 45 1.43 -0.95 5.54
CA PRO A 45 0.12 -0.46 5.12
C PRO A 45 -0.13 1.01 5.48
N GLU A 46 0.67 1.58 6.39
CA GLU A 46 0.53 2.96 6.86
C GLU A 46 1.08 4.00 5.85
N LEU A 47 1.94 3.57 4.92
CA LEU A 47 2.52 4.43 3.90
C LEU A 47 2.05 4.01 2.51
N PHE A 48 1.08 4.76 1.98
CA PHE A 48 0.54 4.55 0.65
C PHE A 48 0.43 5.86 -0.12
N VAL A 49 0.41 5.74 -1.45
CA VAL A 49 0.16 6.85 -2.37
C VAL A 49 -1.12 6.57 -3.12
N GLU A 50 -2.06 7.51 -3.05
CA GLU A 50 -3.29 7.47 -3.85
C GLU A 50 -3.00 7.94 -5.27
N LEU A 51 -3.40 7.13 -6.24
CA LEU A 51 -3.16 7.36 -7.66
C LEU A 51 -4.45 7.13 -8.45
N THR A 52 -4.60 7.89 -9.53
CA THR A 52 -5.73 7.76 -10.47
C THR A 52 -5.17 7.64 -11.88
N LEU A 53 -5.41 6.50 -12.53
CA LEU A 53 -4.91 6.23 -13.89
C LEU A 53 -6.02 5.69 -14.78
N PRO A 54 -5.97 5.95 -16.10
CA PRO A 54 -6.86 5.26 -17.03
C PRO A 54 -6.55 3.74 -17.01
N PRO A 55 -7.53 2.88 -17.29
CA PRO A 55 -7.42 1.42 -17.10
C PRO A 55 -6.24 0.79 -17.85
N ALA A 56 -5.94 1.27 -19.07
CA ALA A 56 -4.79 0.80 -19.82
C ALA A 56 -3.44 1.16 -19.18
N ALA A 57 -3.34 2.36 -18.60
CA ALA A 57 -2.12 2.80 -17.91
C ALA A 57 -1.98 2.12 -16.54
N PHE A 58 -3.09 1.82 -15.86
CA PHE A 58 -3.09 1.02 -14.65
C PHE A 58 -2.53 -0.39 -14.89
N ASP A 59 -2.94 -1.06 -15.97
CA ASP A 59 -2.42 -2.38 -16.32
C ASP A 59 -0.91 -2.36 -16.62
N ALA A 60 -0.47 -1.37 -17.42
CA ALA A 60 0.94 -1.14 -17.69
C ALA A 60 1.74 -0.88 -16.39
N PHE A 61 1.22 -0.01 -15.52
CA PHE A 61 1.81 0.30 -14.22
C PHE A 61 1.99 -0.95 -13.37
N CYS A 62 0.95 -1.80 -13.26
CA CYS A 62 1.05 -3.05 -12.50
C CYS A 62 2.18 -3.95 -13.01
N ARG A 63 2.35 -4.04 -14.33
CA ARG A 63 3.38 -4.87 -14.97
C ARG A 63 4.78 -4.31 -14.79
N GLU A 64 4.96 -3.00 -14.98
CA GLU A 64 6.27 -2.34 -14.88
C GLU A 64 6.76 -2.27 -13.43
N GLN A 65 5.86 -1.94 -12.50
CA GLN A 65 6.21 -1.83 -11.08
C GLN A 65 6.24 -3.19 -10.37
N ARG A 66 5.83 -4.28 -11.05
CA ARG A 66 5.77 -5.65 -10.51
C ARG A 66 4.98 -5.72 -9.20
N VAL A 67 3.88 -4.98 -9.14
CA VAL A 67 3.07 -4.86 -7.93
C VAL A 67 2.23 -6.11 -7.70
N THR A 68 1.99 -6.42 -6.44
CA THR A 68 1.02 -7.44 -6.03
C THR A 68 -0.33 -6.77 -5.82
N ARG A 69 -1.37 -7.22 -6.54
CA ARG A 69 -2.73 -6.73 -6.31
C ARG A 69 -3.25 -7.33 -5.01
N LEU A 70 -3.60 -6.47 -4.06
CA LEU A 70 -4.38 -6.86 -2.90
C LEU A 70 -5.82 -6.94 -3.39
N ASN A 71 -6.26 -8.16 -3.70
CA ASN A 71 -7.68 -8.42 -3.90
C ASN A 71 -8.36 -8.24 -2.53
N ASP A 72 -9.52 -7.60 -2.48
CA ASP A 72 -10.31 -7.40 -1.25
C ASP A 72 -10.87 -8.73 -0.67
N GLU A 73 -10.31 -9.89 -1.04
CA GLU A 73 -10.66 -11.20 -0.51
C GLU A 73 -9.90 -11.48 0.79
N ALA A 74 -10.10 -10.61 1.78
CA ALA A 74 -9.67 -10.88 3.15
C ALA A 74 -10.53 -10.11 4.15
N ASN A 75 -11.84 -10.40 4.21
CA ASN A 75 -12.58 -10.56 5.47
C ASN A 75 -14.03 -11.07 5.23
N PRO A 76 -14.37 -12.34 5.51
CA PRO A 76 -15.77 -12.78 5.64
C PRO A 76 -16.50 -12.16 6.85
#